data_AF-G4YY47-F1
#
_entry.id   AF-G4YY47-F1
#
_cell.length_a   1.000
_cell.length_b   1.000
_cell.length_c   1.000
_cell.angle_alpha   90.00
_cell.angle_beta   90.00
_cell.angle_gamma   90.00
#
_symmetry.space_group_name_H-M   'P 1'
#
loop_
_entity.id
_entity.type
_entity.pdbx_description
1 polymer ?
#
loop_
_entity_poly.entity_id
_entity_poly.type
_entity_poly.pdbx_seq_one_letter_code
_entity_poly.pdbx_strand_id
1 'polypeptide(L)' 'QARSHGRARPPPALLDRNGQIHYHVERRQLLVKWRGYPESDNSWEPVEQLQADCPKAVAIWDEKQRQLRK' A
#
# COMPACT_ATOMS: atom_id res chain seq x y z
N GLN A 1 6.24 28.55 20.85
CA GLN A 1 6.18 27.07 20.82
C GLN A 1 5.45 26.68 19.53
N ALA A 2 6.17 26.28 18.48
CA ALA A 2 5.57 25.97 17.18
C ALA A 2 5.19 24.48 17.16
N ARG A 3 3.89 24.20 16.98
CA ARG A 3 3.39 22.85 16.72
C ARG A 3 3.91 22.42 15.34
N SER A 4 4.95 21.59 15.31
CA SER A 4 5.36 20.90 14.08
C SER A 4 4.28 19.87 13.73
N HIS A 5 3.41 20.25 12.81
CA HIS A 5 2.56 19.29 12.11
C HIS A 5 3.47 18.21 11.53
N GLY A 6 3.25 16.95 11.92
CA GLY A 6 4.10 15.81 11.62
C GLY A 6 4.41 15.72 10.13
N ARG A 7 5.57 16.24 9.73
CA ARG A 7 6.16 15.94 8.43
C ARG A 7 6.46 14.45 8.47
N ALA A 8 5.76 13.67 7.65
CA ALA A 8 6.09 12.27 7.42
C ALA A 8 7.60 12.20 7.16
N ARG A 9 8.31 11.49 8.05
CA ARG A 9 9.76 11.35 7.95
C ARG A 9 10.03 10.73 6.58
N PRO A 10 10.87 11.33 5.72
CA PRO A 10 11.19 10.70 4.44
C PRO A 10 11.73 9.29 4.73
N PRO A 11 11.38 8.29 3.89
CA PRO A 11 11.84 6.93 4.11
C PRO A 11 13.37 6.89 4.24
N PRO A 12 13.93 5.99 5.06
CA PRO A 12 15.37 5.86 5.19
C PRO A 12 16.02 5.64 3.82
N ALA A 13 17.03 6.46 3.51
CA ALA A 13 17.87 6.26 2.35
C ALA A 13 18.71 4.99 2.57
N LEU A 14 18.56 4.01 1.70
CA LEU A 14 19.39 2.81 1.63
C LEU A 14 20.52 3.06 0.62
N LEU A 15 21.75 2.70 0.97
CA LEU A 15 22.85 2.67 0.00
C LEU A 15 22.91 1.26 -0.59
N ASP A 16 22.96 1.17 -1.92
CA ASP A 16 23.28 -0.10 -2.58
C ASP A 16 24.78 -0.42 -2.48
N ARG A 17 25.19 -1.56 -3.06
CA ARG A 17 26.59 -2.03 -3.06
C ARG A 17 27.55 -1.08 -3.79
N ASN A 18 27.02 -0.18 -4.62
CA ASN A 18 27.78 0.79 -5.40
C ASN A 18 27.78 2.18 -4.73
N GLY A 19 27.14 2.32 -3.56
CA GLY A 19 27.00 3.58 -2.84
C GLY A 19 25.92 4.51 -3.39
N GLN A 20 25.05 4.04 -4.28
CA GLN A 20 23.94 4.85 -4.80
C GLN A 20 22.80 4.88 -3.78
N ILE A 21 22.18 6.06 -3.61
CA ILE A 21 21.05 6.26 -2.72
C ILE A 21 19.77 5.71 -3.36
N HIS A 22 19.10 4.81 -2.64
CA HIS A 22 17.78 4.27 -2.94
C HIS A 22 16.82 4.61 -1.81
N TYR A 23 15.57 4.93 -2.14
CA TYR A 23 14.53 5.16 -1.14
C TYR A 23 13.60 3.95 -1.10
N HIS A 24 13.47 3.32 0.07
CA HIS A 24 12.45 2.29 0.25
C HIS A 24 11.10 2.96 0.47
N VAL A 25 10.33 3.12 -0.60
CA VAL A 25 8.97 3.64 -0.51
C VAL A 25 8.04 2.46 -0.30
N GLU A 26 7.38 2.40 0.85
CA GLU A 26 6.29 1.44 1.06
C GLU A 26 5.15 1.77 0.08
N ARG A 27 4.85 0.81 -0.80
CA ARG A 27 3.75 0.94 -1.76
C ARG A 27 2.45 0.50 -1.10
N ARG A 28 1.34 1.10 -1.52
CA ARG A 28 0.01 0.77 -1.00
C ARG A 28 -0.34 -0.67 -1.39
N GLN A 29 -0.77 -1.47 -0.42
CA GLN A 29 -1.16 -2.88 -0.62
C GLN A 29 -2.56 -3.13 -0.07
N LEU A 30 -3.24 -4.15 -0.61
CA LEU A 30 -4.54 -4.64 -0.12
C LEU A 30 -4.42 -6.13 0.21
N LEU A 31 -5.11 -6.54 1.28
CA LEU A 31 -5.22 -7.95 1.63
C LEU A 31 -6.28 -8.62 0.74
N VAL A 32 -5.86 -9.55 -0.10
CA VAL A 32 -6.72 -10.22 -1.08
C VAL A 32 -7.24 -11.54 -0.53
N LYS A 33 -8.55 -11.73 -0.64
CA LYS A 33 -9.20 -13.02 -0.39
C LYS A 33 -9.29 -13.83 -1.69
N TRP A 34 -8.52 -14.91 -1.77
CA TRP A 34 -8.54 -15.78 -2.94
C TRP A 34 -9.76 -16.72 -2.95
N ARG A 35 -10.40 -16.85 -4.12
CA ARG A 35 -11.56 -17.75 -4.29
C ARG A 35 -11.07 -19.20 -4.24
N GLY A 36 -11.72 -20.02 -3.41
CA GLY A 36 -11.40 -21.45 -3.28
C GLY A 36 -10.28 -21.78 -2.30
N TYR A 37 -9.63 -20.78 -1.71
CA TYR A 37 -8.58 -20.94 -0.69
C TYR A 37 -9.12 -20.57 0.71
N PRO A 38 -8.51 -21.05 1.80
CA PRO A 38 -8.82 -20.57 3.15
C PRO A 38 -8.39 -19.11 3.36
N GLU A 39 -8.76 -18.51 4.50
CA GLU A 39 -8.33 -17.16 4.87
C GLU A 39 -6.85 -17.08 5.27
N SER A 40 -6.25 -18.21 5.68
CA SER A 40 -4.82 -18.31 5.98
C SER A 40 -3.94 -17.98 4.78
N ASP A 41 -4.49 -18.13 3.57
CA ASP A 41 -3.78 -17.93 2.31
C ASP A 41 -4.02 -16.52 1.76
N ASN A 42 -4.69 -15.64 2.50
CA ASN A 42 -4.81 -14.25 2.12
C ASN A 42 -3.42 -13.62 2.04
N SER A 43 -3.16 -12.89 0.96
CA SER A 43 -1.87 -12.24 0.70
C SER A 43 -2.03 -10.73 0.56
N TRP A 44 -0.97 -10.00 0.92
CA TRP A 44 -0.87 -8.56 0.67
C TRP A 44 -0.38 -8.34 -0.76
N GLU A 45 -1.23 -7.77 -1.60
CA GLU A 45 -0.92 -7.53 -3.01
C GLU A 45 -0.78 -6.03 -3.28
N PRO A 46 0.17 -5.61 -4.15
CA PRO A 46 0.32 -4.21 -4.56
C PRO A 46 -0.95 -3.69 -5.25
N VAL A 47 -1.42 -2.51 -4.83
CA VAL A 47 -2.61 -1.88 -5.43
C VAL A 47 -2.41 -1.63 -6.92
N GLU A 48 -1.21 -1.28 -7.35
CA GLU A 48 -0.93 -1.01 -8.76
C GLU A 48 -1.15 -2.26 -9.63
N GLN A 49 -0.77 -3.45 -9.13
CA GLN A 49 -1.01 -4.71 -9.82
C GLN A 49 -2.49 -5.06 -9.82
N LEU A 50 -3.16 -4.95 -8.67
CA LEU A 50 -4.61 -5.18 -8.59
C LEU A 50 -5.42 -4.22 -9.45
N GLN A 51 -4.96 -2.98 -9.63
CA GLN A 51 -5.61 -2.00 -10.50
C GLN A 51 -5.47 -2.37 -11.97
N ALA A 52 -4.33 -2.95 -12.37
CA ALA A 52 -4.11 -3.45 -13.72
C ALA A 52 -4.94 -4.72 -14.00
N ASP A 53 -4.93 -5.68 -13.07
CA ASP A 53 -5.54 -6.99 -13.27
C ASP A 53 -7.06 -6.99 -12.99
N CYS A 54 -7.50 -6.22 -11.99
CA CYS A 54 -8.86 -6.24 -11.43
C CYS A 54 -9.36 -4.85 -10.98
N PRO A 55 -9.39 -3.83 -11.87
CA PRO A 55 -9.69 -2.43 -11.52
C PRO A 55 -11.03 -2.24 -10.81
N LYS A 56 -12.05 -3.03 -11.15
CA LYS A 56 -13.39 -2.95 -10.54
C LYS A 56 -13.37 -3.33 -9.05
N ALA A 57 -12.59 -4.33 -8.67
CA ALA A 57 -12.50 -4.77 -7.28
C ALA A 57 -11.87 -3.68 -6.40
N VAL A 58 -10.81 -3.04 -6.89
CA VAL A 58 -10.15 -1.92 -6.21
C VAL A 58 -11.11 -0.73 -6.06
N ALA A 59 -11.85 -0.38 -7.12
CA ALA A 59 -12.81 0.73 -7.07
C ALA A 59 -13.92 0.52 -6.02
N ILE A 60 -14.51 -0.69 -5.96
CA ILE A 60 -15.53 -1.06 -4.97
C ILE A 60 -14.96 -0.96 -3.55
N TRP A 61 -13.73 -1.47 -3.35
CA TRP A 61 -13.06 -1.36 -2.06
C TRP A 61 -12.87 0.09 -1.64
N ASP A 62 -12.31 0.94 -2.52
CA ASP A 62 -12.05 2.35 -2.21
C ASP A 62 -13.33 3.14 -1.94
N GLU A 63 -14.43 2.85 -2.63
CA GLU A 63 -15.74 3.44 -2.34
C GLU A 63 -16.23 3.04 -0.95
N LYS A 64 -16.19 1.74 -0.62
CA LYS A 64 -16.57 1.24 0.71
C LYS A 64 -15.73 1.89 1.82
N GLN A 65 -14.43 2.01 1.62
CA GLN A 65 -13.54 2.69 2.58
C GLN A 65 -13.90 4.16 2.76
N ARG A 66 -14.32 4.85 1.69
CA ARG A 66 -14.76 6.25 1.77
C ARG A 66 -16.05 6.39 2.58
N GLN A 67 -16.99 5.45 2.44
CA GLN A 67 -18.24 5.46 3.21
C GLN A 67 -17.99 5.21 4.70
N LEU A 68 -17.08 4.30 5.05
CA LEU A 68 -16.72 4.00 6.44
C LEU A 68 -15.97 5.13 7.16
N ARG A 69 -15.35 6.05 6.40
CA ARG A 69 -14.59 7.18 6.94
C ARG A 69 -15.42 8.45 7.12
N LYS A 70 -16.69 8.42 6.73
CA LYS A 70 -17.66 9.50 7.01
C LYS A 70 -18.26 9.31 8.39
#